data_AF-A0A8T4EP99-F1
#
_entry.id   AF-A0A8T4EP99-F1
#
_cell.length_a   1.000
_cell.length_b   1.000
_cell.length_c   1.000
_cell.angle_alpha   90.00
_cell.angle_beta   90.00
_cell.angle_gamma   90.00
#
_symmetry.space_group_name_H-M   'P 1'
#
loop_
_entity.id
_entity.type
_entity.pdbx_description
1 polymer ?
#
loop_
_entity_poly.entity_id
_entity_poly.type
_entity_poly.pdbx_seq_one_letter_code
_entity_poly.pdbx_strand_id
1 'polypeptide(L)'
;MEAPAAQLPAWTAGYEELVPDSLSDLHGPAIGVVPLPVSLAWSGTTEFDLSKRSQRLLMYNIVITTGGRADFEAYLNADVLVADWPILRRGLGPGYRRGWEKFSALTGPR
;
A
#
# COMPACT_ATOMS: atom_id res chain seq x y z
N MET A 1 23.58 9.84 2.27
CA MET A 1 22.52 10.85 2.05
C MET A 1 21.23 10.25 2.57
N GLU A 2 20.89 10.61 3.80
CA GLU A 2 19.67 10.18 4.48
C GLU A 2 18.49 10.91 3.82
N ALA A 3 17.55 10.18 3.22
CA ALA A 3 16.36 10.81 2.63
C ALA A 3 15.55 11.45 3.77
N PRO A 4 15.19 12.75 3.69
CA PRO A 4 14.38 13.37 4.71
C PRO A 4 13.08 12.58 4.83
N ALA A 5 12.69 12.27 6.07
CA ALA A 5 11.42 11.64 6.39
C ALA A 5 10.33 12.39 5.62
N ALA A 6 9.85 11.80 4.52
CA ALA A 6 8.96 12.44 3.56
C ALA A 6 7.65 12.86 4.23
N GLN A 7 7.63 14.09 4.73
CA GLN A 7 6.41 14.83 5.01
C GLN A 7 5.63 14.81 3.69
N LEU A 8 4.40 14.29 3.72
CA LEU A 8 3.61 14.27 2.50
C LEU A 8 3.36 15.72 2.01
N PRO A 9 3.37 15.97 0.70
CA PRO A 9 3.08 17.30 0.15
C PRO A 9 1.64 17.72 0.45
N ALA A 10 1.37 19.03 0.52
CA ALA A 10 0.10 19.60 1.00
C ALA A 10 -1.19 19.14 0.27
N TRP A 11 -1.10 18.58 -0.94
CA TRP A 11 -2.24 17.98 -1.66
C TRP A 11 -2.66 16.61 -1.11
N THR A 12 -1.90 16.03 -0.18
CA THR A 12 -2.24 14.79 0.55
C THR A 12 -2.96 15.06 1.88
N ALA A 13 -3.26 16.32 2.21
CA ALA A 13 -4.16 16.63 3.30
C ALA A 13 -5.49 15.91 3.04
N GLY A 14 -5.84 14.94 3.90
CA GLY A 14 -6.98 14.03 3.70
C GLY A 14 -6.60 12.59 3.27
N TYR A 15 -5.32 12.26 3.10
CA TYR A 15 -4.91 10.87 2.79
C TYR A 15 -5.38 9.87 3.85
N GLU A 16 -5.38 10.27 5.12
CA GLU A 16 -5.88 9.44 6.22
C GLU A 16 -7.38 9.08 6.07
N GLU A 17 -8.16 9.92 5.38
CA GLU A 17 -9.58 9.69 5.05
C GLU A 17 -9.74 8.72 3.86
N LEU A 18 -8.74 8.66 2.96
CA LEU A 18 -8.72 7.69 1.86
C LEU A 18 -8.42 6.28 2.35
N VAL A 19 -7.66 6.13 3.44
CA VAL A 19 -7.40 4.82 4.03
C VAL A 19 -8.72 4.25 4.58
N PRO A 20 -9.05 2.96 4.32
CA PRO A 20 -10.30 2.37 4.77
C PRO A 20 -10.48 2.45 6.29
N ASP A 21 -11.70 2.23 6.75
CA ASP A 21 -12.00 2.21 8.19
C ASP A 21 -11.59 0.87 8.81
N SER A 22 -11.56 -0.20 8.02
CA SER A 22 -11.13 -1.54 8.44
C SER A 22 -10.19 -2.20 7.44
N LEU A 23 -9.25 -3.01 7.93
CA LEU A 23 -8.48 -3.91 7.07
C LEU A 23 -9.37 -4.98 6.42
N SER A 24 -10.53 -5.29 7.01
CA SER A 24 -11.46 -6.27 6.45
C SER A 24 -12.07 -5.84 5.12
N ASP A 25 -12.04 -4.55 4.79
CA ASP A 25 -12.53 -4.01 3.51
C ASP A 25 -11.54 -4.29 2.36
N LEU A 26 -10.35 -4.80 2.67
CA LEU A 26 -9.30 -5.15 1.71
C LEU A 26 -9.56 -6.54 1.11
N HIS A 27 -10.27 -6.55 -0.02
CA HIS A 27 -10.72 -7.76 -0.71
C HIS A 27 -9.85 -8.15 -1.91
N GLY A 28 -8.69 -7.51 -2.04
CA GLY A 28 -7.77 -7.77 -3.14
C GLY A 28 -7.21 -9.20 -3.15
N PRO A 29 -6.67 -9.60 -4.30
CA PRO A 29 -6.09 -10.93 -4.49
C PRO A 29 -4.85 -11.12 -3.60
N ALA A 30 -4.74 -12.31 -2.99
CA ALA A 30 -3.58 -12.69 -2.19
C ALA A 30 -2.48 -13.39 -3.02
N ILE A 31 -2.85 -14.02 -4.13
CA ILE A 31 -1.99 -14.82 -5.01
C ILE A 31 -2.35 -14.60 -6.48
N GLY A 32 -1.49 -15.06 -7.39
CA GLY A 32 -1.71 -14.97 -8.83
C GLY A 32 -1.11 -13.72 -9.47
N VAL A 33 -1.42 -13.50 -10.75
CA VAL A 33 -0.95 -12.34 -11.51
C VAL A 33 -2.06 -11.30 -11.56
N VAL A 34 -1.75 -10.08 -11.11
CA VAL A 34 -2.72 -8.99 -11.02
C VAL A 34 -2.34 -7.88 -11.98
N PRO A 35 -3.24 -7.52 -12.92
CA PRO A 35 -3.05 -6.35 -13.74
C PRO A 35 -3.43 -5.08 -12.97
N LEU A 36 -2.49 -4.15 -12.82
CA LEU A 36 -2.76 -2.78 -12.39
C LEU A 36 -3.08 -1.90 -13.62
N PRO A 37 -4.10 -1.01 -13.51
CA PRO A 37 -4.37 -0.03 -14.53
C PRO A 37 -3.18 0.91 -14.72
N VAL A 38 -2.99 1.36 -15.96
CA VAL A 38 -1.91 2.30 -16.33
C VAL A 38 -1.94 3.60 -15.51
N SER A 39 -3.13 4.01 -15.04
CA SER A 39 -3.30 5.17 -14.16
C SER A 39 -2.57 5.01 -12.81
N LEU A 40 -2.40 3.77 -12.34
CA LEU A 40 -1.63 3.46 -11.13
C LEU A 40 -0.17 3.14 -11.48
N ALA A 41 0.05 2.35 -12.53
CA ALA A 41 1.37 1.87 -12.95
C ALA A 41 1.85 2.53 -14.26
N TRP A 42 2.45 3.71 -14.15
CA TRP A 42 2.97 4.51 -15.28
C TRP A 42 4.24 3.92 -15.93
N SER A 43 4.75 2.79 -15.42
CA SER A 43 6.04 2.20 -15.83
C SER A 43 5.94 1.19 -16.98
N GLY A 44 4.75 0.99 -17.55
CA GLY A 44 4.51 0.03 -18.64
C GLY A 44 4.45 -1.45 -18.20
N THR A 45 4.94 -1.78 -17.00
CA THR A 45 4.68 -3.08 -16.36
C THR A 45 3.38 -2.99 -15.58
N THR A 46 2.32 -3.57 -16.13
CA THR A 46 0.99 -3.60 -15.50
C THR A 46 0.71 -4.92 -14.80
N GLU A 47 1.45 -6.00 -15.08
CA GLU A 47 1.20 -7.32 -14.48
C GLU A 47 2.15 -7.61 -13.32
N PHE A 48 1.59 -7.87 -12.14
CA PHE A 48 2.34 -8.18 -10.92
C PHE A 48 2.03 -9.59 -10.43
N ASP A 49 3.05 -10.44 -10.40
CA ASP A 49 2.97 -11.81 -9.87
C ASP A 49 3.09 -11.79 -8.35
N LEU A 50 1.97 -11.96 -7.66
CA LEU A 50 1.89 -11.97 -6.20
C LEU A 50 2.59 -13.17 -5.57
N SER A 51 2.97 -14.19 -6.33
CA SER A 51 3.81 -15.29 -5.85
C SER A 51 5.24 -14.79 -5.55
N LYS A 52 5.67 -13.73 -6.25
CA LYS A 52 6.98 -13.08 -6.04
C LYS A 52 6.85 -11.94 -5.05
N ARG A 53 7.45 -12.12 -3.86
CA ARG A 53 7.41 -11.12 -2.79
C ARG A 53 7.87 -9.72 -3.23
N SER A 54 8.88 -9.62 -4.08
CA SER A 54 9.36 -8.34 -4.62
C SER A 54 8.31 -7.62 -5.48
N GLN A 55 7.63 -8.35 -6.37
CA GLN A 55 6.57 -7.77 -7.21
C GLN A 55 5.33 -7.42 -6.39
N ARG A 56 4.96 -8.26 -5.43
CA ARG A 56 3.86 -8.00 -4.49
C ARG A 56 4.08 -6.74 -3.67
N LEU A 57 5.28 -6.59 -3.08
CA LEU A 57 5.66 -5.39 -2.32
C LEU A 57 5.65 -4.14 -3.21
N LEU A 58 6.13 -4.24 -4.44
CA LEU A 58 6.12 -3.14 -5.40
C LEU A 58 4.69 -2.74 -5.77
N MET A 59 3.82 -3.71 -6.09
CA MET A 59 2.41 -3.47 -6.40
C MET A 59 1.71 -2.77 -5.24
N TYR A 60 1.90 -3.25 -4.00
CA TYR A 60 1.27 -2.66 -2.82
C TYR A 60 1.81 -1.25 -2.55
N ASN A 61 3.10 -1.01 -2.79
CA ASN A 61 3.67 0.33 -2.67
C ASN A 61 3.06 1.30 -3.70
N ILE A 62 2.91 0.86 -4.96
CA ILE A 62 2.27 1.65 -6.01
C ILE A 62 0.84 1.98 -5.58
N VAL A 63 0.03 0.95 -5.27
CA VAL A 63 -1.37 1.13 -4.88
C VAL A 63 -1.49 2.11 -3.70
N ILE A 64 -0.71 1.94 -2.63
CA ILE A 64 -0.76 2.84 -1.45
C ILE A 64 -0.38 4.28 -1.79
N THR A 65 0.57 4.50 -2.71
CA THR A 65 1.11 5.83 -3.01
C THR A 65 0.39 6.54 -4.14
N THR A 66 -0.31 5.83 -5.02
CA THR A 66 -0.98 6.39 -6.19
C THR A 66 -2.49 6.19 -6.21
N GLY A 67 -3.01 5.20 -5.50
CA GLY A 67 -4.43 4.85 -5.47
C GLY A 67 -5.23 5.58 -4.39
N GLY A 68 -6.55 5.39 -4.44
CA GLY A 68 -7.50 5.81 -3.41
C GLY A 68 -8.21 4.64 -2.74
N ARG A 69 -9.23 4.93 -1.93
CA ARG A 69 -9.99 3.91 -1.16
C ARG A 69 -10.43 2.72 -2.01
N ALA A 70 -11.05 2.96 -3.16
CA ALA A 70 -11.53 1.91 -4.05
C ALA A 70 -10.38 1.03 -4.59
N ASP A 71 -9.22 1.62 -4.90
CA ASP A 71 -8.04 0.87 -5.33
C ASP A 71 -7.47 0.03 -4.18
N PHE A 72 -7.47 0.58 -2.97
CA PHE A 72 -7.03 -0.15 -1.78
C PHE A 72 -7.89 -1.40 -1.55
N GLU A 73 -9.21 -1.25 -1.59
CA GLU A 73 -10.18 -2.34 -1.41
C GLU A 73 -10.08 -3.39 -2.53
N ALA A 74 -9.80 -2.97 -3.77
CA ALA A 74 -9.71 -3.86 -4.92
C ALA A 74 -8.38 -4.61 -5.06
N TYR A 75 -7.26 -4.02 -4.62
CA TYR A 75 -5.92 -4.54 -4.91
C TYR A 75 -5.14 -5.01 -3.69
N LEU A 76 -5.46 -4.53 -2.50
CA LEU A 76 -4.78 -4.94 -1.27
C LEU A 76 -5.56 -6.07 -0.60
N ASN A 77 -4.83 -7.01 -0.01
CA ASN A 77 -5.37 -8.07 0.80
C ASN A 77 -4.91 -7.86 2.26
N ALA A 78 -5.83 -7.98 3.21
CA ALA A 78 -5.57 -7.73 4.63
C ALA A 78 -4.42 -8.57 5.19
N ASP A 79 -4.49 -9.90 5.01
CA ASP A 79 -3.53 -10.84 5.60
C ASP A 79 -2.14 -10.67 4.98
N VAL A 80 -2.09 -10.50 3.66
CA VAL A 80 -0.85 -10.24 2.93
C VAL A 80 -0.24 -8.91 3.35
N LEU A 81 -1.06 -7.86 3.46
CA LEU A 81 -0.60 -6.54 3.86
C LEU A 81 0.03 -6.59 5.25
N VAL A 82 -0.64 -7.23 6.23
CA VAL A 82 -0.11 -7.40 7.58
C VAL A 82 1.22 -8.16 7.57
N ALA A 83 1.30 -9.26 6.82
CA ALA A 83 2.51 -10.08 6.74
C ALA A 83 3.71 -9.34 6.10
N ASP A 84 3.45 -8.50 5.10
CA ASP A 84 4.48 -7.78 4.35
C ASP A 84 4.76 -6.36 4.86
N TRP A 85 3.90 -5.83 5.73
CA TRP A 85 4.00 -4.47 6.27
C TRP A 85 5.36 -4.11 6.86
N PRO A 86 6.03 -4.98 7.67
CA PRO A 86 7.33 -4.65 8.24
C PRO A 86 8.41 -4.31 7.20
N ILE A 87 8.28 -4.88 6.00
CA ILE A 87 9.18 -4.62 4.87
C ILE A 87 8.67 -3.43 4.06
N LEU A 88 7.38 -3.42 3.73
CA LEU A 88 6.72 -2.41 2.91
C LEU A 88 6.85 -1.01 3.51
N ARG A 89 6.62 -0.86 4.83
CA ARG A 89 6.66 0.42 5.54
C ARG A 89 8.01 1.13 5.42
N ARG A 90 9.11 0.39 5.20
CA ARG A 90 10.45 0.99 5.03
C ARG A 90 10.59 1.77 3.72
N GLY A 91 9.80 1.41 2.71
CA GLY A 91 9.71 2.13 1.43
C GLY A 91 8.62 3.20 1.39
N LEU A 92 7.84 3.37 2.47
CA LEU A 92 6.75 4.33 2.54
C LEU A 92 7.18 5.61 3.28
N GLY A 93 6.77 6.75 2.72
CA GLY A 93 6.88 8.05 3.39
C GLY A 93 6.14 8.06 4.74
N PRO A 94 6.63 8.81 5.75
CA PRO A 94 6.00 8.94 7.07
C PRO A 94 4.49 9.17 7.08
N GLY A 95 3.94 10.02 6.20
CA GLY A 95 2.49 10.26 6.24
C GLY A 95 1.67 9.10 5.68
N TYR A 96 2.18 8.37 4.67
CA TYR A 96 1.55 7.12 4.24
C TYR A 96 1.58 6.11 5.37
N ARG A 97 2.73 5.92 6.02
CA ARG A 97 2.85 5.03 7.18
C ARG A 97 1.85 5.38 8.28
N ARG A 98 1.76 6.65 8.65
CA ARG A 98 0.85 7.11 9.72
C ARG A 98 -0.62 6.80 9.39
N GLY A 99 -1.04 7.01 8.14
CA GLY A 99 -2.41 6.72 7.72
C GLY A 99 -2.79 5.24 7.84
N TRP A 100 -1.82 4.33 7.65
CA TRP A 100 -2.03 2.88 7.75
C TRP A 100 -1.72 2.31 9.15
N GLU A 101 -0.77 2.89 9.88
CA GLU A 101 -0.44 2.51 11.27
C GLU A 101 -1.55 2.89 12.29
N LYS A 102 -2.67 3.45 11.84
CA LYS A 102 -3.92 3.49 12.63
C LYS A 102 -4.48 2.09 12.90
N PHE A 103 -4.15 1.11 12.05
CA PHE A 103 -4.53 -0.28 12.25
C PHE A 103 -3.54 -0.98 13.17
N SER A 104 -4.04 -1.48 14.30
CA SER A 104 -3.22 -2.18 15.31
C SER A 104 -2.49 -3.41 14.76
N ALA A 105 -3.04 -4.07 13.74
CA ALA A 105 -2.40 -5.19 13.06
C ALA A 105 -1.11 -4.79 12.31
N LEU A 106 -0.98 -3.53 11.88
CA LEU A 106 0.19 -3.00 11.16
C LEU A 106 1.25 -2.39 12.10
N THR A 107 0.90 -2.07 13.34
CA THR A 107 1.86 -1.50 14.30
C THR A 107 2.73 -2.54 15.00
N GLY A 108 2.44 -3.83 14.83
CA GLY A 108 3.07 -4.93 15.58
C GLY A 108 2.75 -4.88 17.09
N PRO A 109 3.08 -5.93 17.86
CA PRO A 109 3.06 -5.82 19.31
C PRO A 109 4.08 -4.75 19.73
N ARG A 110 3.63 -3.75 20.51
CA ARG A 110 4.50 -2.76 21.15
C ARG A 110 5.49 -3.41 22.09
#